data_AF-W9NTQ4-F1
#
_entry.id   AF-W9NTQ4-F1
#
_cell.length_a   1.000
_cell.length_b   1.000
_cell.length_c   1.000
_cell.angle_alpha   90.00
_cell.angle_beta   90.00
_cell.angle_gamma   90.00
#
_symmetry.space_group_name_H-M   'P 1'
#
loop_
_entity.id
_entity.type
_entity.pdbx_description
1 polymer ?
#
loop_
_entity_poly.entity_id
_entity_poly.type
_entity_poly.pdbx_seq_one_letter_code
_entity_poly.pdbx_strand_id
1 'polypeptide(L)'
;MPRGRRGCWTCRIRHRRCDESVPNCNESRTRHISRHGYGLDAPEWMSDGRLLQEELRRIKGAVKEIFRRVKTTQNQQLARSTAQEAQSSRA
;
A
#
# COMPACT_ATOMS: atom_id res chain seq x y z
N MET A 1 9.66 -8.06 20.12
CA MET A 1 10.51 -7.10 19.39
C MET A 1 9.79 -5.76 19.29
N PRO A 2 10.35 -4.64 19.78
CA PRO A 2 9.64 -3.38 19.83
C PRO A 2 9.33 -2.90 18.42
N ARG A 3 8.07 -2.48 18.19
CA ARG A 3 7.57 -1.95 16.92
C ARG A 3 8.39 -0.69 16.60
N GLY A 4 9.35 -0.82 15.67
CA GLY A 4 10.30 0.24 15.35
C GLY A 4 9.58 1.57 15.13
N ARG A 5 9.94 2.58 15.93
CA ARG A 5 9.47 3.97 15.82
C ARG A 5 9.95 4.65 14.53
N ARG A 6 10.24 3.92 13.46
CA ARG A 6 10.93 4.42 12.25
C ARG A 6 10.15 4.19 10.94
N GLY A 7 8.84 3.90 11.03
CA GLY A 7 8.00 3.84 9.83
C GLY A 7 7.70 5.20 9.21
N CYS A 8 7.40 5.25 7.90
CA CYS A 8 6.95 6.48 7.26
C CYS A 8 5.61 6.94 7.85
N TRP A 9 5.32 8.24 7.71
CA TRP A 9 4.08 8.81 8.23
C TRP A 9 2.83 8.11 7.69
N THR A 10 2.84 7.72 6.42
CA THR A 10 1.79 6.89 5.78
C THR A 10 1.59 5.54 6.48
N CYS A 11 2.66 4.80 6.79
CA CYS A 11 2.55 3.52 7.49
C CYS A 11 2.10 3.70 8.94
N ARG A 12 2.55 4.79 9.60
CA ARG A 12 2.15 5.12 10.98
C ARG A 12 0.64 5.36 11.08
N ILE A 13 0.09 6.25 10.27
CA ILE A 13 -1.36 6.55 10.32
C ILE A 13 -2.24 5.38 9.87
N ARG A 14 -1.70 4.48 9.05
CA ARG A 14 -2.40 3.27 8.61
C ARG A 14 -2.24 2.07 9.55
N HIS A 15 -1.47 2.20 10.62
CA HIS A 15 -1.09 1.11 11.53
C HIS A 15 -0.55 -0.12 10.77
N ARG A 16 0.27 0.12 9.74
CA ARG A 16 0.93 -0.94 8.95
C ARG A 16 2.40 -1.05 9.32
N ARG A 17 2.93 -2.28 9.26
CA ARG A 17 4.37 -2.52 9.41
C ARG A 17 5.10 -1.85 8.25
N CYS A 18 6.03 -0.96 8.57
CA CYS A 18 6.91 -0.36 7.58
C CYS A 18 8.18 -1.19 7.47
N ASP A 19 8.62 -1.44 6.24
CA ASP A 19 9.87 -2.11 5.92
C ASP A 19 11.04 -1.13 5.71
N GLU A 20 10.81 0.17 5.93
CA GLU A 20 11.83 1.25 5.90
C GLU A 20 12.67 1.30 4.60
N SER A 21 12.23 0.63 3.52
CA SER A 21 12.97 0.61 2.27
C SER A 21 12.96 1.98 1.57
N VAL A 22 14.08 2.28 0.92
CA VAL A 22 14.36 3.53 0.19
C VAL A 22 14.36 3.20 -1.30
N PRO A 23 13.74 4.00 -2.18
CA PRO A 23 13.10 5.30 -1.93
C PRO A 23 11.69 5.22 -1.30
N ASN A 24 10.93 4.14 -1.55
CA ASN A 24 9.59 3.93 -1.02
C ASN A 24 9.49 2.58 -0.32
N CYS A 25 8.89 2.55 0.87
CA CYS A 25 8.55 1.31 1.56
C CYS A 25 7.67 0.43 0.68
N ASN A 26 7.78 -0.90 0.78
CA ASN A 26 6.95 -1.83 0.02
C ASN A 26 5.46 -1.53 0.17
N GLU A 27 5.04 -1.12 1.37
CA GLU A 27 3.65 -0.76 1.63
C GLU A 27 3.16 0.42 0.77
N SER A 28 3.93 1.50 0.71
CA SER A 28 3.64 2.68 -0.11
C SER A 28 3.83 2.40 -1.60
N ARG A 29 4.86 1.63 -1.97
CA ARG A 29 5.15 1.27 -3.37
C ARG A 29 4.01 0.45 -3.98
N THR A 30 3.58 -0.61 -3.28
CA THR A 30 2.49 -1.49 -3.72
C THR A 30 1.17 -0.74 -3.88
N ARG A 31 0.98 0.32 -3.07
CA ARG A 31 -0.25 1.10 -3.01
C ARG A 31 -0.13 2.45 -3.73
N HIS A 32 0.95 2.69 -4.48
CA HIS A 32 1.30 3.97 -5.11
C HIS A 32 0.94 5.21 -4.27
N ILE A 33 1.23 5.16 -2.97
CA ILE A 33 0.98 6.27 -2.06
C ILE A 33 2.23 7.14 -2.02
N SER A 34 2.04 8.46 -2.13
CA SER A 34 3.12 9.44 -1.94
C SER A 34 3.76 9.30 -0.56
N ARG A 35 5.09 9.38 -0.53
CA ARG A 35 5.88 9.21 0.68
C ARG A 35 6.02 10.55 1.39
N HIS A 36 5.46 10.67 2.58
CA HIS A 36 5.50 11.90 3.38
C HIS A 36 6.74 12.06 4.29
N GLY A 37 7.79 11.25 4.09
CA GLY A 37 9.00 11.27 4.94
C GLY A 37 9.08 10.13 5.99
N TYR A 38 10.26 9.98 6.61
CA TYR A 38 10.55 9.11 7.76
C TYR A 38 11.10 10.03 8.85
N GLY A 39 10.61 10.02 10.10
CA GLY A 39 11.26 10.81 11.15
C GLY A 39 10.40 11.33 12.29
N LEU A 40 10.92 12.34 13.00
CA LEU A 40 10.28 13.09 14.09
C LEU A 40 9.53 14.32 13.56
N ASP A 41 9.92 14.84 12.39
CA ASP A 41 9.24 15.95 11.72
C ASP A 41 7.90 15.50 11.19
N ALA A 42 6.89 15.66 12.06
CA ALA A 42 5.51 15.40 11.75
C ALA A 42 5.04 16.43 10.72
N PRO A 43 4.46 16.00 9.59
CA PRO A 43 3.82 16.90 8.65
C PRO A 43 2.70 17.65 9.37
N GLU A 44 2.41 18.87 8.93
CA GLU A 44 1.37 19.71 9.52
C GLU A 44 0.02 18.98 9.64
N TRP A 45 -0.30 18.15 8.65
CA TRP A 45 -1.53 17.34 8.63
C TRP A 45 -1.60 16.26 9.71
N MET A 46 -0.48 15.91 10.35
CA MET A 46 -0.48 14.93 11.43
C MET A 46 -0.85 15.55 12.79
N SER A 47 -0.55 16.84 12.97
CA SER A 47 -0.86 17.57 14.20
C SER A 47 -2.35 17.97 14.26
N ASP A 48 -2.99 18.16 13.10
CA ASP A 48 -4.42 18.47 13.00
C ASP A 48 -5.24 17.20 12.69
N GLY A 49 -6.14 16.83 13.60
CA GLY A 49 -7.03 15.67 13.43
C GLY A 49 -7.94 15.75 12.20
N ARG A 50 -8.30 16.95 11.74
CA ARG A 50 -9.11 17.15 10.53
C ARG A 50 -8.30 16.87 9.28
N LEU A 51 -7.09 17.42 9.19
CA LEU A 51 -6.17 17.15 8.08
C LEU A 51 -5.74 15.68 8.06
N LEU A 52 -5.54 15.07 9.22
CA LEU A 52 -5.24 13.64 9.35
C LEU A 52 -6.36 12.78 8.75
N GLN A 53 -7.62 13.11 9.02
CA GLN A 53 -8.77 12.39 8.45
C GLN A 53 -8.87 12.59 6.94
N GLU A 54 -8.60 13.79 6.45
CA GLU A 54 -8.59 14.07 5.02
C GLU A 54 -7.50 13.27 4.30
N GLU A 55 -6.28 13.26 4.85
CA GLU A 55 -5.15 12.52 4.30
C GLU A 55 -5.42 11.00 4.36
N LEU A 56 -5.98 10.51 5.47
CA LEU A 56 -6.41 9.10 5.57
C LEU A 56 -7.48 8.75 4.53
N ARG A 57 -8.42 9.65 4.23
CA ARG A 57 -9.43 9.44 3.18
C ARG A 57 -8.79 9.40 1.80
N ARG A 58 -7.88 10.34 1.49
CA ARG A 58 -7.12 10.35 0.23
C ARG A 58 -6.35 9.04 0.04
N ILE A 59 -5.61 8.62 1.07
CA ILE A 59 -4.84 7.39 1.02
C ILE A 59 -5.74 6.15 0.94
N LYS A 60 -6.86 6.10 1.66
CA LYS A 60 -7.84 5.00 1.53
C LYS A 60 -8.43 4.93 0.12
N GLY A 61 -8.71 6.08 -0.51
CA GLY A 61 -9.16 6.16 -1.89
C GLY A 61 -8.16 5.57 -2.87
N ALA A 62 -6.92 6.05 -2.83
CA ALA A 62 -5.82 5.55 -3.67
C ALA A 62 -5.61 4.04 -3.50
N VAL A 63 -5.58 3.56 -2.25
CA VAL A 63 -5.44 2.13 -1.96
C VAL A 63 -6.58 1.31 -2.54
N LYS A 64 -7.82 1.80 -2.43
CA LYS A 64 -8.99 1.08 -2.95
C LYS A 64 -8.97 1.00 -4.48
N GLU A 65 -8.57 2.07 -5.14
CA GLU A 65 -8.42 2.10 -6.60
C GLU A 65 -7.37 1.09 -7.07
N ILE A 66 -6.19 1.11 -6.45
CA ILE A 66 -5.10 0.21 -6.82
C ILE A 66 -5.43 -1.24 -6.48
N PHE A 67 -6.09 -1.47 -5.33
CA PHE A 67 -6.58 -2.81 -5.00
C PHE A 67 -7.56 -3.34 -6.04
N ARG A 68 -8.50 -2.51 -6.51
CA ARG A 68 -9.42 -2.89 -7.60
C ARG A 68 -8.65 -3.23 -8.87
N ARG A 69 -7.69 -2.38 -9.26
CA ARG A 69 -6.86 -2.60 -10.46
C ARG A 69 -6.07 -3.90 -10.37
N VAL A 70 -5.35 -4.11 -9.27
CA VAL A 70 -4.54 -5.31 -9.02
C VAL A 70 -5.41 -6.56 -8.98
N LYS A 71 -6.58 -6.51 -8.32
CA LYS A 71 -7.51 -7.64 -8.26
C LYS A 71 -8.00 -8.05 -9.66
N THR A 72 -8.33 -7.09 -10.51
CA THR A 72 -8.73 -7.38 -11.90
C THR A 72 -7.59 -8.04 -12.67
N THR A 73 -6.36 -7.50 -12.57
CA THR A 73 -5.19 -8.10 -13.22
C THR A 73 -4.89 -9.50 -12.70
N GLN A 74 -4.96 -9.73 -11.39
CA GLN A 74 -4.74 -11.06 -10.79
C GLN A 74 -5.80 -12.07 -11.23
N ASN A 75 -7.08 -11.69 -11.26
CA ASN A 75 -8.15 -12.58 -11.74
C ASN A 75 -7.94 -12.96 -13.21
N GLN A 76 -7.48 -12.03 -14.04
CA GLN A 76 -7.15 -12.32 -15.44
C GLN A 76 -5.94 -13.25 -15.57
N GLN A 77 -4.90 -13.05 -14.75
CA GLN A 77 -3.73 -13.94 -14.73
C GLN A 77 -4.10 -15.35 -14.28
N LEU A 78 -4.91 -15.47 -13.22
CA LEU A 78 -5.39 -16.76 -12.71
C LEU A 78 -6.23 -17.51 -13.76
N ALA A 79 -7.11 -16.81 -14.47
CA ALA A 79 -7.90 -17.40 -15.55
C ALA A 79 -7.03 -17.90 -16.72
N ARG A 80 -5.94 -17.18 -17.03
CA ARG A 80 -4.97 -17.59 -18.07
C ARG A 80 -4.19 -18.82 -17.63
N SER A 81 -3.69 -18.86 -16.39
CA SER A 81 -2.92 -20.01 -15.89
C SER A 81 -3.78 -21.27 -15.80
N THR A 82 -5.02 -21.16 -15.31
CA THR A 82 -5.96 -22.31 -15.30
C THR A 82 -6.29 -22.80 -16.71
N ALA A 83 -6.42 -21.91 -17.69
CA ALA A 83 -6.62 -22.33 -19.09
C ALA A 83 -5.39 -23.05 -19.67
N GLN A 84 -4.18 -22.61 -19.34
CA GLN A 84 -2.93 -23.25 -19.77
C GLN A 84 -2.76 -24.64 -19.13
N GLU A 85 -3.01 -24.78 -17.82
CA GLU A 85 -2.96 -26.06 -17.11
C GLU A 85 -3.98 -27.07 -17.67
N ALA A 86 -5.20 -26.62 -17.99
CA ALA A 86 -6.23 -27.46 -18.61
C ALA A 86 -5.87 -27.92 -20.03
N GLN A 87 -5.06 -27.15 -20.77
CA GLN A 87 -4.54 -27.53 -22.08
C GLN A 87 -3.40 -28.54 -21.97
N SER A 88 -2.48 -28.36 -21.01
CA SER A 88 -1.34 -29.28 -20.81
C SER A 88 -1.75 -30.64 -20.23
N SER A 89 -2.86 -30.73 -19.50
CA SER A 89 -3.38 -31.99 -18.94
C SER A 89 -4.24 -32.80 -19.91
N ARG A 90 -4.53 -32.26 -21.11
CA ARG A 90 -5.26 -32.94 -22.19
C ARG A 90 -4.36 -33.50 -23.29
N ALA A 91 -3.06 -33.17 -23.27
CA ALA A 91 -2.03 -33.71 -24.16
C ALA A 91 -1.34 -34.91 -23.50
#